data_AF-A0A9J7ZKP6-F1
#
_entry.id   AF-A0A9J7ZKP6-F1
#
_cell.length_a   1.000
_cell.length_b   1.000
_cell.length_c   1.000
_cell.angle_alpha   90.00
_cell.angle_beta   90.00
_cell.angle_gamma   90.00
#
_symmetry.space_group_name_H-M   'P 1'
#
loop_
_entity.id
_entity.type
_entity.pdbx_description
1 polymer ?
#
loop_
_entity_poly.entity_id
_entity_poly.type
_entity_poly.pdbx_seq_one_letter_code
_entity_poly.pdbx_strand_id
1 'polypeptide(L)'
;TTLDLGFSAFTVPLPEHLRESCGDRQYDSLQFTLVDCTGHASLIRTIIGSCPIIAVAAKPGGPEFPETDEPQGIPGLIDLLKAQAFFPHRDPSGSLLMAVDHCFSIRGQGTVITGTILQGSLSVNDTVEIPALKVTRKIKSLQMYLIFQSSASQERKW
;
A
#
# COMPACT_ATOMS: atom_id res chain seq x y z
N THR A 1 -11.49 -13.48 16.75
CA THR A 1 -11.55 -12.02 16.51
C THR A 1 -12.46 -11.81 15.32
N THR A 2 -13.63 -11.23 15.53
CA THR A 2 -14.72 -11.15 14.54
C THR A 2 -14.31 -10.28 13.34
N LEU A 3 -14.47 -10.80 12.14
CA LEU A 3 -14.23 -10.10 10.87
C LEU A 3 -15.56 -9.52 10.39
N ASP A 4 -15.85 -8.28 10.77
CA ASP A 4 -17.02 -7.53 10.29
C ASP A 4 -16.64 -6.76 9.02
N LEU A 5 -17.31 -7.06 7.90
CA LEU A 5 -16.84 -6.72 6.54
C LEU A 5 -16.86 -5.21 6.22
N GLY A 6 -17.29 -4.35 7.14
CA GLY A 6 -17.32 -2.90 6.95
C GLY A 6 -15.94 -2.27 6.72
N PHE A 7 -14.91 -2.67 7.48
CA PHE A 7 -13.49 -2.33 7.31
C PHE A 7 -12.66 -3.25 8.22
N SER A 8 -12.63 -4.53 7.89
CA SER A 8 -11.85 -5.49 8.68
C SER A 8 -10.42 -5.60 8.19
N ALA A 9 -9.49 -5.75 9.12
CA ALA A 9 -8.12 -6.12 8.81
C ALA A 9 -7.64 -7.23 9.75
N PHE A 10 -6.77 -8.09 9.24
CA PHE A 10 -6.12 -9.12 10.05
C PHE A 10 -4.66 -9.27 9.65
N THR A 11 -3.87 -9.79 10.57
CA THR A 11 -2.42 -9.93 10.42
C THR A 11 -2.06 -11.40 10.45
N VAL A 12 -1.15 -11.81 9.56
CA VAL A 12 -0.61 -13.17 9.50
C VAL A 12 0.92 -13.13 9.52
N PRO A 13 1.60 -14.19 10.01
CA PRO A 13 3.03 -14.32 9.86
C PRO A 13 3.44 -14.24 8.39
N LEU A 14 4.57 -13.59 8.11
CA LEU A 14 5.06 -13.43 6.74
C LEU A 14 5.34 -14.80 6.09
N PRO A 15 4.73 -15.12 4.94
CA PRO A 15 4.99 -16.35 4.18
C PRO A 15 6.45 -16.47 3.72
N GLU A 16 6.99 -17.69 3.64
CA GLU A 16 8.39 -17.93 3.28
C GLU A 16 8.77 -17.41 1.89
N HIS A 17 7.90 -17.57 0.88
CA HIS A 17 8.15 -17.08 -0.49
C HIS A 17 8.29 -15.55 -0.58
N LEU A 18 7.71 -14.83 0.39
CA LEU A 18 7.84 -13.39 0.50
C LEU A 18 9.11 -12.98 1.25
N ARG A 19 9.63 -13.81 2.15
CA ARG A 19 10.86 -13.52 2.91
C ARG A 19 12.05 -13.33 1.99
N GLU A 20 12.15 -14.13 0.92
CA GLU A 20 13.21 -14.02 -0.08
C GLU A 20 13.11 -12.72 -0.89
N SER A 21 11.89 -12.21 -1.09
CA SER A 21 11.63 -10.97 -1.82
C SER A 21 11.76 -9.70 -0.95
N CYS A 22 11.93 -9.85 0.37
CA CYS A 22 12.03 -8.73 1.30
C CYS A 22 13.38 -7.98 1.25
N GLY A 23 14.40 -8.52 0.58
CA GLY A 23 15.75 -7.93 0.56
C GLY A 23 16.30 -7.70 1.97
N ASP A 24 16.79 -6.49 2.24
CA ASP A 24 17.39 -6.09 3.53
C ASP A 24 16.35 -5.77 4.63
N ARG A 25 15.05 -5.93 4.35
CA ARG A 25 13.96 -5.60 5.28
C ARG A 25 13.46 -6.86 5.97
N GLN A 26 13.52 -6.91 7.30
CA GLN A 26 12.82 -7.93 8.07
C GLN A 26 11.39 -7.47 8.36
N TYR A 27 10.42 -8.00 7.61
CA TYR A 27 9.01 -7.92 7.99
C TYR A 27 8.63 -9.21 8.73
N ASP A 28 8.05 -9.09 9.92
CA ASP A 28 7.62 -10.25 10.71
C ASP A 28 6.20 -10.71 10.37
N SER A 29 5.38 -9.79 9.84
CA SER A 29 3.96 -10.05 9.57
C SER A 29 3.41 -9.25 8.39
N LEU A 30 2.33 -9.76 7.81
CA LEU A 30 1.59 -9.15 6.70
C LEU A 30 0.17 -8.83 7.16
N GLN A 31 -0.28 -7.59 6.93
CA GLN A 31 -1.63 -7.14 7.25
C GLN A 31 -2.49 -7.08 5.99
N PHE A 32 -3.64 -7.74 6.01
CA PHE A 32 -4.66 -7.66 4.98
C PHE A 32 -5.77 -6.72 5.42
N THR A 33 -6.22 -5.83 4.53
CA THR A 33 -7.41 -4.99 4.73
C THR A 33 -8.47 -5.43 3.73
N LEU A 34 -9.65 -5.80 4.25
CA LEU A 34 -10.79 -6.20 3.44
C LEU A 34 -11.67 -4.97 3.17
N VAL A 35 -12.15 -4.89 1.92
CA VAL A 35 -13.07 -3.85 1.47
C VAL A 35 -14.29 -4.56 0.91
N ASP A 36 -15.46 -4.24 1.43
CA ASP A 36 -16.72 -4.78 0.91
C ASP A 36 -17.06 -4.16 -0.45
N CYS A 37 -17.58 -4.98 -1.37
CA CYS A 37 -18.02 -4.52 -2.68
C CYS A 37 -19.42 -5.08 -3.00
N THR A 38 -20.33 -4.18 -3.33
CA THR A 38 -21.72 -4.52 -3.64
C THR A 38 -21.82 -5.02 -5.09
N GLY A 39 -21.69 -6.33 -5.28
CA GLY A 39 -22.16 -7.01 -6.50
C GLY A 39 -21.10 -7.75 -7.31
N HIS A 40 -21.21 -9.08 -7.30
CA HIS A 40 -20.33 -10.01 -8.01
C HIS A 40 -20.41 -9.89 -9.55
N ALA A 41 -21.60 -9.64 -10.11
CA ALA A 41 -21.81 -9.65 -11.56
C ALA A 41 -21.05 -8.53 -12.31
N SER A 42 -20.83 -7.39 -11.66
CA SER A 42 -20.15 -6.23 -12.24
C SER A 42 -18.63 -6.43 -12.37
N LEU A 43 -18.06 -7.35 -11.60
CA LEU A 43 -16.61 -7.56 -11.52
C LEU A 43 -16.06 -8.48 -12.61
N ILE A 44 -16.91 -9.32 -13.21
CA ILE A 44 -16.53 -10.36 -14.19
C ILE A 44 -15.84 -9.76 -15.44
N ARG A 45 -16.15 -8.51 -15.80
CA ARG A 45 -15.55 -7.81 -16.96
C ARG A 45 -14.38 -6.89 -16.61
N THR A 46 -13.86 -6.96 -15.39
CA THR A 46 -12.80 -6.08 -14.89
C THR A 46 -11.45 -6.79 -14.85
N ILE A 47 -10.39 -6.05 -14.50
CA ILE A 47 -9.06 -6.59 -14.26
C ILE A 47 -8.99 -7.63 -13.13
N ILE A 48 -10.02 -7.68 -12.26
CA ILE A 48 -10.14 -8.67 -11.18
C ILE A 48 -11.13 -9.80 -11.50
N GLY A 49 -11.62 -9.89 -12.74
CA GLY A 49 -12.58 -10.93 -13.15
C GLY A 49 -12.01 -12.35 -13.11
N SER A 50 -10.69 -12.51 -13.17
CA SER A 50 -9.98 -13.79 -13.04
C SER A 50 -9.49 -14.08 -11.61
N CYS A 51 -9.78 -13.19 -10.64
CA CYS A 51 -9.37 -13.40 -9.27
C CYS A 51 -10.14 -14.59 -8.64
N PRO A 52 -9.49 -15.38 -7.78
CA PRO A 52 -10.17 -16.48 -7.10
C PRO A 52 -11.26 -15.96 -6.15
N ILE A 53 -12.39 -16.69 -6.10
CA ILE A 53 -13.52 -16.38 -5.23
C ILE A 53 -13.62 -17.50 -4.21
N ILE A 54 -13.59 -17.14 -2.92
CA ILE A 54 -13.77 -18.07 -1.80
C ILE A 54 -14.99 -17.64 -1.01
N ALA A 55 -15.93 -18.57 -0.79
CA ALA A 55 -17.04 -18.37 0.12
C ALA A 55 -16.56 -18.52 1.57
N VAL A 56 -16.81 -17.50 2.39
CA VAL A 56 -16.47 -17.50 3.82
C VAL A 56 -17.67 -17.03 4.64
N ALA A 57 -17.78 -17.54 5.86
CA ALA A 57 -18.69 -17.03 6.87
C ALA A 57 -17.88 -16.62 8.09
N ALA A 58 -17.57 -15.32 8.20
CA ALA A 58 -16.77 -14.78 9.30
C ALA A 58 -17.51 -14.84 10.65
N LYS A 59 -18.84 -14.75 10.62
CA LYS A 59 -19.74 -14.98 11.75
C LYS A 59 -20.99 -15.71 11.25
N PRO A 60 -20.99 -17.04 11.22
CA PRO A 60 -22.15 -17.80 10.78
C PRO A 60 -23.24 -17.75 11.85
N GLY A 61 -24.39 -17.18 11.49
CA GLY A 61 -25.51 -16.99 12.40
C GLY A 61 -26.38 -15.85 11.92
N GLY A 62 -27.68 -15.99 12.10
CA GLY A 62 -28.68 -15.01 11.68
C GLY A 62 -30.06 -15.43 12.20
N PRO A 63 -31.10 -14.61 11.99
CA PRO A 63 -32.44 -14.91 12.52
C PRO A 63 -33.01 -16.26 12.02
N GLU A 64 -32.47 -16.81 10.92
CA GLU A 64 -32.95 -18.05 10.27
C GLU A 64 -32.01 -19.25 10.42
N PHE A 65 -30.82 -19.10 11.03
CA PHE A 65 -29.83 -20.19 11.16
C PHE A 65 -29.34 -20.32 12.61
N PRO A 66 -29.19 -21.55 13.15
CA PRO A 66 -28.66 -21.73 14.49
C PRO A 66 -27.29 -21.06 14.60
N GLU A 67 -27.08 -20.27 15.65
CA GLU A 67 -25.80 -19.62 15.90
C GLU A 67 -24.72 -20.69 16.03
N THR A 68 -23.78 -20.69 15.09
CA THR A 68 -22.55 -21.46 15.21
C THR A 68 -21.44 -20.43 15.43
N ASP A 69 -20.82 -20.45 16.62
CA ASP A 69 -19.80 -19.46 16.99
C ASP A 69 -18.50 -19.54 16.16
N GLU A 70 -18.33 -20.60 15.36
CA GLU A 70 -17.10 -20.87 14.63
C GLU A 70 -17.12 -20.33 13.19
N PRO A 71 -16.14 -19.49 12.80
CA PRO A 71 -16.04 -18.98 11.44
C PRO A 71 -15.71 -20.08 10.43
N GLN A 72 -16.38 -20.07 9.28
CA GLN A 72 -16.20 -21.05 8.21
C GLN A 72 -15.40 -20.47 7.04
N GLY A 73 -14.47 -21.26 6.49
CA GLY A 73 -13.70 -20.89 5.28
C GLY A 73 -12.56 -19.89 5.48
N ILE A 74 -12.38 -19.35 6.70
CA ILE A 74 -11.31 -18.39 7.01
C ILE A 74 -9.89 -18.97 6.80
N PRO A 75 -9.58 -20.22 7.20
CA PRO A 75 -8.25 -20.77 6.93
C PRO A 75 -7.90 -20.80 5.43
N GLY A 76 -8.84 -21.24 4.58
CA GLY A 76 -8.63 -21.27 3.13
C GLY A 76 -8.47 -19.88 2.51
N LEU A 77 -9.18 -18.87 3.02
CA LEU A 77 -8.99 -17.47 2.61
C LEU A 77 -7.58 -16.98 2.96
N ILE A 78 -7.09 -17.27 4.17
CA ILE A 78 -5.74 -16.89 4.60
C ILE A 78 -4.69 -17.51 3.69
N ASP A 79 -4.80 -18.81 3.40
CA ASP A 79 -3.81 -19.52 2.58
C ASP A 79 -3.78 -18.99 1.15
N LEU A 80 -4.95 -18.70 0.57
CA LEU A 80 -5.03 -18.07 -0.75
C LEU A 80 -4.38 -16.68 -0.76
N LEU A 81 -4.71 -15.84 0.22
CA LEU A 81 -4.17 -14.49 0.32
C LEU A 81 -2.65 -14.50 0.49
N LYS A 82 -2.11 -15.45 1.27
CA LYS A 82 -0.66 -15.67 1.37
C LYS A 82 -0.07 -16.06 0.01
N ALA A 83 -0.67 -17.02 -0.68
CA ALA A 83 -0.16 -17.52 -1.96
C ALA A 83 -0.17 -16.46 -3.08
N GLN A 84 -1.14 -15.54 -3.07
CA GLN A 84 -1.29 -14.48 -4.08
C GLN A 84 -0.56 -13.18 -3.71
N ALA A 85 -0.18 -13.00 -2.45
CA ALA A 85 0.56 -11.82 -2.02
C ALA A 85 1.93 -11.77 -2.70
N PHE A 86 2.31 -10.57 -3.16
CA PHE A 86 3.61 -10.27 -3.74
C PHE A 86 4.11 -8.91 -3.25
N PHE A 87 5.42 -8.74 -3.17
CA PHE A 87 6.00 -7.40 -2.99
C PHE A 87 6.10 -6.71 -4.34
N PRO A 88 5.55 -5.49 -4.49
CA PRO A 88 5.74 -4.74 -5.72
C PRO A 88 7.22 -4.44 -5.87
N HIS A 89 7.77 -4.75 -7.05
CA HIS A 89 9.13 -4.35 -7.39
C HIS A 89 9.19 -2.82 -7.41
N ARG A 90 10.06 -2.26 -6.58
CA ARG A 90 10.35 -0.83 -6.56
C ARG A 90 11.75 -0.67 -7.10
N ASP A 91 11.87 0.09 -8.17
CA ASP A 91 13.15 0.39 -8.78
C ASP A 91 13.49 1.86 -8.48
N PRO A 92 14.45 2.12 -7.58
CA PRO A 92 14.93 3.48 -7.33
C PRO A 92 15.82 3.97 -8.48
N SER A 93 16.06 3.18 -9.52
CA SER A 93 16.85 3.57 -10.68
C SER A 93 16.08 4.46 -11.65
N GLY A 94 16.83 5.25 -12.40
CA GLY A 94 16.30 6.20 -13.37
C GLY A 94 16.01 7.59 -12.79
N SER A 95 15.38 8.42 -13.62
CA SER A 95 15.08 9.81 -13.29
C SER A 95 13.99 9.91 -12.22
N LEU A 96 14.13 10.90 -11.33
CA LEU A 96 13.11 11.24 -10.36
C LEU A 96 11.76 11.52 -11.03
N LEU A 97 10.72 10.79 -10.62
CA LEU A 97 9.33 11.09 -10.92
C LEU A 97 8.52 11.16 -9.63
N MET A 98 7.85 12.29 -9.40
CA MET A 98 7.03 12.53 -8.21
C MET A 98 5.63 12.98 -8.63
N ALA A 99 4.61 12.28 -8.14
CA ALA A 99 3.23 12.72 -8.23
C ALA A 99 2.98 13.77 -7.15
N VAL A 100 2.60 14.98 -7.54
CA VAL A 100 2.34 16.10 -6.63
C VAL A 100 0.88 16.06 -6.18
N ASP A 101 0.67 16.01 -4.86
CA ASP A 101 -0.66 16.05 -4.26
C ASP A 101 -1.02 17.49 -3.88
N HIS A 102 -0.11 18.18 -3.18
CA HIS A 102 -0.33 19.55 -2.73
C HIS A 102 0.90 20.43 -2.99
N CYS A 103 0.64 21.70 -3.31
CA CYS A 103 1.65 22.73 -3.48
C CYS A 103 1.18 24.00 -2.78
N PHE A 104 1.96 24.48 -1.83
CA PHE A 104 1.63 25.69 -1.07
C PHE A 104 2.91 26.45 -0.70
N SER A 105 2.78 27.75 -0.46
CA SER A 105 3.91 28.59 -0.09
C SER A 105 3.87 28.95 1.39
N ILE A 106 5.00 28.79 2.07
CA ILE A 106 5.20 29.19 3.46
C ILE A 106 6.04 30.47 3.45
N ARG A 107 5.50 31.54 4.04
CA ARG A 107 6.19 32.83 4.14
C ARG A 107 7.54 32.64 4.85
N GLY A 108 8.62 33.03 4.19
CA GLY A 108 9.99 32.93 4.71
C GLY A 108 10.70 31.59 4.45
N GLN A 109 9.98 30.51 4.12
CA GLN A 109 10.59 29.19 3.84
C GLN A 109 10.58 28.84 2.34
N GLY A 110 9.64 29.42 1.59
CA GLY A 110 9.47 29.18 0.15
C GLY A 110 8.29 28.26 -0.14
N THR A 111 8.31 27.62 -1.30
CA THR A 111 7.25 26.70 -1.74
C THR A 111 7.52 25.29 -1.24
N VAL A 112 6.51 24.68 -0.64
CA VAL A 112 6.51 23.29 -0.19
C VAL A 112 5.63 22.48 -1.14
N ILE A 113 6.15 21.34 -1.58
CA ILE A 113 5.47 20.39 -2.46
C ILE A 113 5.39 19.07 -1.70
N THR A 114 4.18 18.51 -1.60
CA THR A 114 3.96 17.18 -1.04
C THR A 114 3.47 16.24 -2.12
N GLY A 115 3.83 14.97 -2.00
CA GLY A 115 3.57 14.00 -3.05
C GLY A 115 4.21 12.65 -2.78
N THR A 116 4.04 11.75 -3.75
CA THR A 116 4.58 10.39 -3.72
C THR A 116 5.64 10.24 -4.81
N ILE A 117 6.84 9.77 -4.44
CA ILE A 117 7.88 9.39 -5.39
C ILE A 117 7.44 8.11 -6.10
N LEU A 118 7.20 8.22 -7.41
CA LEU A 118 6.80 7.10 -8.26
C LEU A 118 8.01 6.37 -8.85
N GLN A 119 9.14 7.03 -9.03
CA GLN A 119 10.38 6.45 -9.55
C GLN A 119 11.58 7.29 -9.12
N GLY A 120 12.73 6.63 -8.97
CA GLY A 120 13.99 7.32 -8.71
C GLY A 120 14.22 7.65 -7.24
N SER A 121 15.19 8.52 -7.02
CA SER A 121 15.54 9.08 -5.73
C SER A 121 15.90 10.56 -5.84
N LEU A 122 15.84 11.27 -4.72
CA LEU A 122 16.23 12.67 -4.61
C LEU A 122 16.89 12.91 -3.25
N SER A 123 17.86 13.82 -3.22
CA SER A 123 18.60 14.21 -2.03
C SER A 123 18.47 15.71 -1.77
N VAL A 124 18.70 16.11 -0.53
CA VAL A 124 18.85 17.54 -0.21
C VAL A 124 19.98 18.10 -1.05
N ASN A 125 19.76 19.28 -1.63
CA ASN A 125 20.62 19.96 -2.61
C ASN A 125 20.51 19.50 -4.06
N ASP A 126 19.71 18.48 -4.39
CA ASP A 126 19.49 18.14 -5.80
C ASP A 126 18.69 19.23 -6.52
N THR A 127 18.94 19.36 -7.83
CA THR A 127 18.18 20.25 -8.70
C THR A 127 17.07 19.43 -9.36
N VAL A 128 15.82 19.83 -9.14
CA VAL A 128 14.64 19.20 -9.74
C VAL A 128 14.03 20.13 -10.77
N GLU A 129 13.51 19.54 -11.85
CA GLU A 129 12.72 20.25 -12.85
C GLU A 129 11.24 20.13 -12.52
N ILE A 130 10.50 21.21 -12.73
CA ILE A 130 9.04 21.25 -12.66
C ILE A 130 8.52 21.48 -14.09
N PRO A 131 8.20 20.41 -14.85
CA PRO A 131 7.91 20.51 -16.29
C PRO A 131 6.74 21.45 -16.60
N ALA A 132 5.71 21.45 -15.76
CA ALA A 132 4.54 22.32 -15.91
C ALA A 132 4.87 23.82 -15.89
N LEU A 133 5.96 24.19 -15.20
CA LEU A 133 6.42 25.57 -15.06
C LEU A 133 7.69 25.84 -15.86
N LYS A 134 8.32 24.81 -16.45
CA LYS A 134 9.62 24.87 -17.13
C LYS A 134 10.69 25.57 -16.29
N VAL A 135 10.69 25.30 -14.98
CA VAL A 135 11.68 25.84 -14.04
C VAL A 135 12.44 24.72 -13.37
N THR A 136 13.71 24.98 -13.10
CA THR A 136 14.54 24.16 -12.23
C THR A 136 14.67 24.83 -10.87
N ARG A 137 14.60 24.03 -9.80
CA ARG A 137 14.70 24.48 -8.41
C ARG A 137 15.54 23.51 -7.61
N LYS A 138 16.30 24.05 -6.67
CA LYS A 138 17.12 23.27 -5.74
C LYS A 138 16.30 22.87 -4.52
N ILE A 139 16.40 21.61 -4.10
CA ILE A 139 15.80 21.10 -2.88
C ILE A 139 16.55 21.67 -1.67
N LYS A 140 15.85 22.41 -0.81
CA LYS A 140 16.42 22.98 0.43
C LYS A 140 16.34 22.02 1.62
N SER A 141 15.22 21.32 1.74
CA SER A 141 14.94 20.40 2.84
C SER A 141 13.96 19.33 2.38
N LEU A 142 14.06 18.16 2.99
CA LEU A 142 13.13 17.05 2.82
C LEU A 142 12.59 16.67 4.18
N GLN A 143 11.30 16.34 4.24
CA GLN A 143 10.65 15.92 5.46
C GLN A 143 9.70 14.77 5.17
N MET A 144 9.76 13.73 6.00
CA MET A 144 8.86 12.58 5.93
C MET A 144 8.44 12.24 7.37
N TYR A 145 7.13 12.10 7.60
CA TYR A 145 6.55 11.82 8.94
C TYR A 145 7.09 12.73 10.05
N LEU A 146 7.11 14.04 9.80
CA LEU A 146 7.61 15.07 10.72
C LEU A 146 9.14 15.04 10.97
N ILE A 147 9.90 14.16 10.34
CA ILE A 147 11.35 14.02 10.50
C ILE A 147 12.06 14.53 9.25
N PHE A 148 13.13 15.29 9.43
CA PHE A 148 13.98 15.75 8.32
C PHE A 148 14.80 14.59 7.75
N GLN A 149 14.84 14.49 6.42
CA GLN A 149 15.55 13.45 5.69
C GLN A 149 16.66 14.06 4.83
N SER A 150 17.75 13.33 4.66
CA SER A 150 18.82 13.70 3.72
C SER A 150 18.52 13.27 2.29
N SER A 151 17.73 12.21 2.13
CA SER A 151 17.31 11.66 0.84
C SER A 151 15.94 10.99 0.93
N ALA A 152 15.29 10.82 -0.21
CA ALA A 152 14.03 10.08 -0.36
C ALA A 152 14.03 9.31 -1.67
N SER A 153 13.45 8.11 -1.68
CA SER A 153 13.38 7.22 -2.85
C SER A 153 12.03 6.53 -2.94
N GLN A 154 11.70 5.97 -4.11
CA GLN A 154 10.53 5.11 -4.28
C GLN A 154 10.56 3.92 -3.29
N GLU A 155 11.76 3.40 -3.02
CA GLU A 155 12.02 2.49 -1.91
C GLU A 155 11.82 3.23 -0.57
N ARG A 156 10.80 2.84 0.21
CA ARG A 156 10.74 3.20 1.63
C ARG A 156 11.82 2.42 2.37
N LYS A 157 13.06 2.92 2.37
CA LYS A 157 14.04 2.51 3.39
C LYS A 157 13.55 3.11 4.71
N TRP A 158 13.08 2.25 5.60
CA TRP A 158 12.84 2.58 7.00
C TRP A 158 14.12 2.32 7.77
#